data_AF-A0A0H5REG2-F1
#
_entry.id   AF-A0A0H5REG2-F1
#
_cell.length_a   1.000
_cell.length_b   1.000
_cell.length_c   1.000
_cell.angle_alpha   90.00
_cell.angle_beta   90.00
_cell.angle_gamma   90.00
#
_symmetry.space_group_name_H-M   'P 1'
#
loop_
_entity.id
_entity.type
_entity.pdbx_description
1 polymer ?
#
loop_
_entity_poly.entity_id
_entity_poly.type
_entity_poly.pdbx_seq_one_letter_code
_entity_poly.pdbx_strand_id
1 'polypeptide(L)'
;RETQCLLGEERIVESLMPESLIALLAEGSLLGQHGEEYKEQRAILLRCLTPPALQHLINVLQPIVQNCASEWIRVSKAGKPADIYSDIKMMTFALSQTIVYGEYTKEITETIGPILHVMNLGALALPVNLPFTIFGRALRAKKVRHQVLFPT
;
A
#
# COMPACT_ATOMS: atom_id res chain seq x y z
N ARG A 1 17.66 -1.63 -23.59
CA ARG A 1 17.19 -0.24 -23.84
C ARG A 1 16.35 0.30 -22.70
N GLU A 2 15.42 -0.48 -22.12
CA GLU A 2 14.57 -0.03 -20.99
C GLU A 2 15.36 0.27 -19.69
N THR A 3 16.37 -0.56 -19.37
CA THR A 3 17.22 -0.33 -18.18
C THR A 3 18.10 0.91 -18.27
N GLN A 4 18.45 1.40 -19.47
CA GLN A 4 19.22 2.63 -19.64
C GLN A 4 18.41 3.88 -19.28
N CYS A 5 17.08 3.82 -19.43
CA CYS A 5 16.19 4.90 -19.01
C CYS A 5 16.24 5.06 -17.48
N LEU A 6 16.08 3.96 -16.75
CA LEU A 6 16.10 3.95 -15.28
C LEU A 6 17.48 4.32 -14.70
N LEU A 7 18.57 3.90 -15.34
CA LEU A 7 19.93 4.28 -14.91
C LEU A 7 20.25 5.78 -15.16
N GLY A 8 19.45 6.44 -15.98
CA GLY A 8 19.53 7.88 -16.25
C GLY A 8 18.52 8.71 -15.46
N GLU A 9 17.79 8.12 -14.51
CA GLU A 9 16.87 8.84 -13.63
C GLU A 9 17.62 9.99 -12.93
N GLU A 10 16.99 11.16 -12.87
CA GLU A 10 17.54 12.43 -12.36
C GLU A 10 18.70 13.04 -13.17
N ARG A 11 19.15 12.40 -14.26
CA ARG A 11 20.20 12.92 -15.16
C ARG A 11 19.72 13.16 -16.58
N ILE A 12 18.92 12.25 -17.12
CA ILE A 12 18.46 12.21 -18.51
C ILE A 12 16.94 12.07 -18.58
N VAL A 13 16.32 11.54 -17.52
CA VAL A 13 14.85 11.38 -17.41
C VAL A 13 14.40 11.70 -15.99
N GLU A 14 13.15 12.17 -15.87
CA GLU A 14 12.49 12.44 -14.59
C GLU A 14 11.24 11.56 -14.47
N SER A 15 10.91 11.18 -13.23
CA SER A 15 9.69 10.43 -12.94
C SER A 15 8.48 11.36 -13.06
N LEU A 16 7.62 11.09 -14.04
CA LEU A 16 6.35 11.79 -14.21
C LEU A 16 5.22 10.86 -13.80
N MET A 17 4.37 11.34 -12.89
CA MET A 17 3.19 10.63 -12.43
C MET A 17 1.92 11.42 -12.72
N PRO A 18 0.78 10.74 -12.95
CA PRO A 18 -0.50 11.41 -13.12
C PRO A 18 -0.85 12.31 -11.92
N GLU A 19 -1.45 13.46 -12.17
CA GLU A 19 -1.86 14.42 -11.12
C GLU A 19 -2.72 13.78 -10.03
N SER A 20 -3.59 12.83 -10.42
CA SER A 20 -4.43 12.07 -9.50
C SER A 20 -3.61 11.25 -8.50
N LEU A 21 -2.52 10.63 -8.96
CA LEU A 21 -1.61 9.85 -8.13
C LEU A 21 -0.78 10.77 -7.23
N ILE A 22 -0.30 11.89 -7.78
CA ILE A 22 0.45 12.89 -7.00
C ILE A 22 -0.39 13.40 -5.82
N ALA A 23 -1.60 13.87 -6.10
CA ALA A 23 -2.50 14.44 -5.10
C ALA A 23 -2.93 13.43 -4.02
N LEU A 24 -3.00 12.14 -4.34
CA LEU A 24 -3.47 11.12 -3.38
C LEU A 24 -2.35 10.43 -2.62
N LEU A 25 -1.21 10.19 -3.26
CA LEU A 25 -0.18 9.28 -2.76
C LEU A 25 1.23 9.89 -2.72
N ALA A 26 1.58 10.84 -3.59
CA ALA A 26 2.96 11.33 -3.68
C ALA A 26 3.27 12.49 -2.73
N GLU A 27 2.31 13.36 -2.43
CA GLU A 27 2.51 14.47 -1.48
C GLU A 27 2.96 13.96 -0.11
N GLY A 28 4.17 14.34 0.31
CA GLY A 28 4.76 13.95 1.59
C GLY A 28 5.17 12.48 1.69
N SER A 29 5.31 11.77 0.56
CA SER A 29 5.84 10.41 0.51
C SER A 29 7.09 10.33 -0.36
N LEU A 30 7.80 9.20 -0.26
CA LEU A 30 8.98 8.93 -1.07
C LEU A 30 8.69 9.03 -2.58
N LEU A 31 7.45 8.76 -3.01
CA LEU A 31 7.04 8.83 -4.41
C LEU A 31 7.06 10.26 -4.97
N GLY A 32 6.87 11.28 -4.13
CA GLY A 32 6.90 12.70 -4.55
C GLY A 32 8.25 13.38 -4.38
N GLN A 33 9.21 12.71 -3.75
CA GLN A 33 10.53 13.23 -3.45
C GLN A 33 11.51 12.95 -4.59
N HIS A 34 12.49 13.83 -4.77
CA HIS A 34 13.51 13.73 -5.81
C HIS A 34 14.88 14.14 -5.27
N GLY A 35 15.96 13.68 -5.92
CA GLY A 35 17.32 14.08 -5.59
C GLY A 35 17.78 13.62 -4.21
N GLU A 36 18.49 14.48 -3.49
CA GLU A 36 19.07 14.12 -2.19
C GLU A 36 18.01 13.78 -1.12
N GLU A 37 16.85 14.48 -1.12
CA GLU A 37 15.77 14.17 -0.19
C GLU A 37 15.26 12.73 -0.37
N TYR A 38 15.05 12.32 -1.63
CA TYR A 38 14.67 10.94 -1.96
C TYR A 38 15.75 9.94 -1.52
N LYS A 39 17.04 10.23 -1.77
CA LYS A 39 18.14 9.33 -1.39
C LYS A 39 18.22 9.11 0.11
N GLU A 40 18.08 10.18 0.90
CA GLU A 40 18.09 10.10 2.36
C GLU A 40 16.91 9.29 2.90
N GLN A 41 15.69 9.59 2.46
CA GLN A 41 14.49 8.88 2.92
C GLN A 41 14.49 7.40 2.47
N ARG A 42 14.94 7.13 1.25
CA ARG A 42 15.12 5.76 0.76
C ARG A 42 16.16 5.00 1.57
N ALA A 43 17.28 5.63 1.94
CA ALA A 43 18.29 5.00 2.78
C ALA A 43 17.73 4.62 4.15
N ILE A 44 16.88 5.46 4.76
CA ILE A 44 16.20 5.14 6.01
C ILE A 44 15.30 3.90 5.84
N LEU A 45 14.45 3.89 4.81
CA LEU A 45 13.54 2.77 4.55
C LEU A 45 14.28 1.44 4.31
N LEU A 46 15.41 1.48 3.59
CA LEU A 46 16.21 0.29 3.32
C LEU A 46 16.86 -0.31 4.58
N ARG A 47 17.10 0.48 5.63
CA ARG A 47 17.60 -0.04 6.91
C ARG A 47 16.59 -0.96 7.60
N CYS A 48 15.29 -0.77 7.33
CA CYS A 48 14.22 -1.65 7.78
C CYS A 48 14.08 -2.92 6.94
N LEU A 49 14.76 -3.00 5.78
CA LEU A 49 14.69 -4.11 4.83
C LEU A 49 16.03 -4.85 4.66
N THR A 50 16.83 -4.89 5.73
CA THR A 50 18.08 -5.66 5.76
C THR A 50 17.80 -7.16 5.83
N PRO A 51 18.74 -8.05 5.44
CA PRO A 51 18.53 -9.49 5.53
C PRO A 51 18.08 -9.99 6.92
N PRO A 52 18.67 -9.51 8.05
CA PRO A 52 18.18 -9.88 9.38
C PRO A 52 16.75 -9.38 9.66
N ALA A 53 16.41 -8.15 9.22
CA ALA A 53 15.07 -7.60 9.39
C ALA A 53 14.03 -8.38 8.57
N LEU A 54 14.37 -8.75 7.32
CA LEU A 54 13.51 -9.58 6.48
C LEU A 54 13.30 -10.97 7.10
N GLN A 55 14.35 -11.58 7.67
CA GLN A 55 14.23 -12.87 8.35
C GLN A 55 13.30 -12.78 9.57
N HIS A 56 13.37 -11.69 10.33
CA HIS A 56 12.44 -11.42 11.42
C HIS A 56 11.00 -11.21 10.91
N LEU A 57 10.82 -10.42 9.85
CA LEU A 57 9.51 -10.21 9.22
C LEU A 57 8.89 -11.53 8.76
N ILE A 58 9.66 -12.45 8.16
CA ILE A 58 9.14 -13.78 7.77
C ILE A 58 8.51 -14.49 8.96
N ASN A 59 9.16 -14.48 10.13
CA ASN A 59 8.64 -15.14 11.33
C ASN A 59 7.31 -14.52 11.79
N VAL A 60 7.18 -13.19 11.69
CA VAL A 60 5.96 -12.45 12.08
C VAL A 60 4.82 -12.67 11.08
N LEU A 61 5.15 -12.75 9.79
CA LEU A 61 4.18 -12.79 8.69
C LEU A 61 3.71 -14.21 8.35
N GLN A 62 4.54 -15.23 8.60
CA GLN A 62 4.23 -16.63 8.28
C GLN A 62 2.89 -17.13 8.86
N PRO A 63 2.50 -16.82 10.11
CA PRO A 63 1.21 -17.23 10.66
C PRO A 63 0.01 -16.70 9.85
N ILE A 64 0.10 -15.47 9.32
CA ILE A 64 -0.96 -14.86 8.51
C ILE A 64 -1.17 -15.65 7.21
N VAL A 65 -0.07 -16.00 6.54
CA VAL A 65 -0.10 -16.79 5.30
C VAL A 65 -0.59 -18.22 5.56
N GLN A 66 -0.13 -18.85 6.65
CA GLN A 66 -0.54 -20.21 7.04
C GLN A 66 -2.04 -20.28 7.34
N ASN A 67 -2.60 -19.28 8.02
CA ASN A 67 -4.03 -19.20 8.29
C ASN A 67 -4.85 -19.11 6.99
N CYS A 68 -4.44 -18.26 6.05
CA CYS A 68 -5.09 -18.12 4.74
C CYS A 68 -5.08 -19.45 3.97
N ALA A 69 -3.92 -20.11 3.89
CA ALA A 69 -3.80 -21.41 3.22
C ALA A 69 -4.63 -22.53 3.89
N SER A 70 -4.66 -22.55 5.23
CA SER A 70 -5.45 -23.51 6.00
C SER A 70 -6.95 -23.35 5.75
N GLU A 71 -7.41 -22.11 5.63
CA GLU A 71 -8.80 -21.79 5.32
C GLU A 71 -9.19 -22.27 3.91
N TRP A 72 -8.34 -22.05 2.90
CA TRP A 72 -8.57 -22.59 1.56
C TRP A 72 -8.66 -24.11 1.54
N ILE A 73 -7.79 -24.81 2.29
CA ILE A 73 -7.86 -26.27 2.43
C ILE A 73 -9.19 -26.67 3.07
N ARG A 74 -9.64 -25.96 4.11
CA ARG A 74 -10.89 -26.23 4.81
C ARG A 74 -12.11 -26.05 3.90
N VAL A 75 -12.16 -24.95 3.15
CA VAL A 75 -13.23 -24.61 2.20
C VAL A 75 -13.28 -25.63 1.05
N SER A 76 -12.11 -25.99 0.52
CA SER A 76 -11.98 -27.01 -0.52
C SER A 76 -12.48 -28.38 -0.05
N LYS A 77 -12.10 -28.82 1.16
CA LYS A 77 -12.61 -30.07 1.77
C LYS A 77 -14.12 -30.08 1.98
N ALA A 78 -14.72 -28.90 2.19
CA ALA A 78 -16.17 -28.75 2.31
C ALA A 78 -16.90 -28.70 0.95
N GLY A 79 -16.18 -28.84 -0.18
CA GLY A 79 -16.75 -28.78 -1.53
C GLY A 79 -17.26 -27.39 -1.92
N LYS A 80 -16.79 -26.34 -1.25
CA LYS A 80 -17.22 -24.95 -1.48
C LYS A 80 -16.18 -24.20 -2.35
N PRO A 81 -16.62 -23.28 -3.22
CA PRO A 81 -15.69 -22.41 -3.94
C PRO A 81 -15.06 -21.39 -2.96
N ALA A 82 -13.79 -21.05 -3.20
CA ALA A 82 -13.07 -19.99 -2.49
C ALA A 82 -12.81 -18.81 -3.44
N ASP A 83 -12.98 -17.57 -2.95
CA ASP A 83 -12.63 -16.36 -3.69
C ASP A 83 -11.17 -15.98 -3.41
N ILE A 84 -10.26 -16.67 -4.12
CA ILE A 84 -8.81 -16.51 -3.97
C ILE A 84 -8.38 -15.05 -4.16
N TYR A 85 -9.02 -14.31 -5.06
CA TYR A 85 -8.62 -12.93 -5.34
C TYR A 85 -8.94 -12.00 -4.16
N SER A 86 -10.14 -12.13 -3.60
CA SER A 86 -10.51 -11.41 -2.38
C SER A 86 -9.62 -11.81 -1.21
N ASP A 87 -9.38 -13.11 -1.03
CA ASP A 87 -8.56 -13.64 0.07
C ASP A 87 -7.11 -13.15 0.00
N ILE A 88 -6.49 -13.17 -1.19
CA ILE A 88 -5.15 -12.60 -1.41
C ILE A 88 -5.13 -11.11 -1.10
N LYS A 89 -6.13 -10.33 -1.54
CA LYS A 89 -6.20 -8.90 -1.22
C LYS A 89 -6.23 -8.64 0.28
N MET A 90 -7.08 -9.36 1.01
CA MET A 90 -7.18 -9.23 2.46
C MET A 90 -5.88 -9.66 3.14
N MET A 91 -5.27 -10.76 2.68
CA MET A 91 -3.99 -11.24 3.20
C MET A 91 -2.87 -10.22 2.95
N THR A 92 -2.71 -9.69 1.74
CA THR A 92 -1.70 -8.66 1.43
C THR A 92 -1.92 -7.41 2.26
N PHE A 93 -3.19 -7.01 2.48
CA PHE A 93 -3.51 -5.91 3.36
C PHE A 93 -3.05 -6.16 4.80
N ALA A 94 -3.40 -7.32 5.37
CA ALA A 94 -2.99 -7.72 6.70
C ALA A 94 -1.46 -7.75 6.85
N LEU A 95 -0.74 -8.34 5.89
CA LEU A 95 0.72 -8.36 5.86
C LEU A 95 1.30 -6.93 5.85
N SER A 96 0.77 -6.05 5.00
CA SER A 96 1.23 -4.66 4.92
C SER A 96 0.95 -3.87 6.21
N GLN A 97 -0.21 -4.09 6.82
CA GLN A 97 -0.57 -3.49 8.10
C GLN A 97 0.38 -3.97 9.19
N THR A 98 0.78 -5.23 9.13
CA THR A 98 1.72 -5.79 10.11
C THR A 98 3.12 -5.21 9.97
N ILE A 99 3.59 -5.05 8.74
CA ILE A 99 4.91 -4.46 8.45
C ILE A 99 4.95 -2.98 8.89
N VAL A 100 3.89 -2.22 8.62
CA VAL A 100 3.87 -0.76 8.83
C VAL A 100 3.47 -0.37 10.26
N TYR A 101 2.50 -1.06 10.86
CA TYR A 101 1.89 -0.66 12.14
C TYR A 101 2.11 -1.65 13.28
N GLY A 102 2.78 -2.79 13.06
CA GLY A 102 3.01 -3.79 14.11
C GLY A 102 1.91 -4.85 14.17
N GLU A 103 1.36 -5.18 15.34
CA GLU A 103 0.40 -6.28 15.42
C GLU A 103 -0.86 -6.05 14.58
N TYR A 104 -1.34 -7.10 13.90
CA TYR A 104 -2.57 -7.03 13.13
C TYR A 104 -3.78 -6.77 14.04
N THR A 105 -4.60 -5.78 13.71
CA THR A 105 -5.92 -5.64 14.32
C THR A 105 -6.99 -5.62 13.25
N LYS A 106 -8.03 -6.42 13.50
CA LYS A 106 -9.20 -6.50 12.63
C LYS A 106 -9.88 -5.12 12.48
N GLU A 107 -9.89 -4.35 13.56
CA GLU A 107 -10.45 -2.98 13.61
C GLU A 107 -9.73 -2.00 12.67
N ILE A 108 -8.39 -2.03 12.61
CA ILE A 108 -7.64 -1.22 11.64
C ILE A 108 -7.97 -1.67 10.22
N THR A 109 -8.08 -2.97 9.96
CA THR A 109 -8.41 -3.48 8.62
C THR A 109 -9.81 -3.08 8.16
N GLU A 110 -10.80 -3.20 9.03
CA GLU A 110 -12.18 -2.83 8.73
C GLU A 110 -12.35 -1.32 8.57
N THR A 111 -11.54 -0.51 9.27
CA THR A 111 -11.61 0.95 9.19
C THR A 111 -10.77 1.51 8.03
N ILE A 112 -9.51 1.10 7.91
CA ILE A 112 -8.53 1.67 6.96
C ILE A 112 -8.61 1.00 5.58
N GLY A 113 -8.94 -0.30 5.51
CA GLY A 113 -9.03 -1.05 4.26
C GLY A 113 -9.97 -0.41 3.22
N PRO A 114 -11.24 -0.09 3.57
CA PRO A 114 -12.16 0.60 2.67
C PRO A 114 -11.65 1.99 2.25
N ILE A 115 -11.02 2.73 3.16
CA ILE A 115 -10.47 4.06 2.89
C ILE A 115 -9.36 3.96 1.83
N LEU A 116 -8.41 3.04 2.00
CA LEU A 116 -7.32 2.81 1.05
C LEU A 116 -7.81 2.26 -0.29
N HIS A 117 -8.86 1.44 -0.29
CA HIS A 117 -9.48 0.99 -1.53
C HIS A 117 -10.03 2.17 -2.36
N VAL A 118 -10.76 3.09 -1.73
CA VAL A 118 -11.27 4.30 -2.41
C VAL A 118 -10.13 5.19 -2.89
N MET A 119 -9.05 5.34 -2.10
CA MET A 119 -7.86 6.08 -2.52
C MET A 119 -7.18 5.46 -3.73
N ASN A 120 -6.98 4.14 -3.76
CA ASN A 120 -6.36 3.44 -4.89
C ASN A 120 -7.17 3.61 -6.19
N LEU A 121 -8.50 3.55 -6.11
CA LEU A 121 -9.35 3.84 -7.26
C LEU A 121 -9.24 5.29 -7.72
N GLY A 122 -9.12 6.24 -6.79
CA GLY A 122 -8.95 7.66 -7.11
C GLY A 122 -7.59 7.98 -7.75
N ALA A 123 -6.53 7.27 -7.37
CA ALA A 123 -5.18 7.52 -7.89
C ALA A 123 -5.09 7.25 -9.40
N LEU A 124 -5.95 6.38 -9.93
CA LEU A 124 -6.04 6.04 -11.36
C LEU A 124 -7.24 6.69 -12.07
N ALA A 125 -7.96 7.57 -11.40
CA ALA A 125 -9.12 8.26 -11.96
C ALA A 125 -8.74 9.62 -12.58
N LEU A 126 -9.64 10.18 -13.39
CA LEU A 126 -9.51 11.56 -13.86
C LEU A 126 -9.47 12.53 -12.67
N PRO A 127 -8.57 13.53 -12.65
CA PRO A 127 -8.36 14.44 -11.53
C PRO A 127 -9.45 15.53 -11.43
N VAL A 128 -10.72 15.14 -11.47
CA VAL A 128 -11.87 16.05 -11.36
C VAL A 128 -12.37 16.03 -9.92
N ASN A 129 -12.23 17.15 -9.20
CA ASN A 129 -12.64 17.24 -7.79
C ASN A 129 -14.11 17.62 -7.63
N LEU A 130 -15.02 16.66 -7.83
CA LEU A 130 -16.46 16.82 -7.59
C LEU A 130 -16.97 15.73 -6.63
N PRO A 131 -18.02 15.99 -5.81
CA PRO A 131 -18.45 15.07 -4.76
C PRO A 131 -18.83 13.68 -5.26
N PHE A 132 -19.39 13.58 -6.47
CA PHE A 132 -19.82 12.32 -7.08
C PHE A 132 -18.71 11.58 -7.86
N THR A 133 -17.57 12.23 -8.10
CA THR A 133 -16.45 11.61 -8.85
C THR A 133 -15.62 10.67 -7.96
N ILE A 134 -14.95 9.71 -8.58
CA ILE A 134 -14.04 8.79 -7.88
C ILE A 134 -12.90 9.57 -7.20
N PHE A 135 -12.28 10.51 -7.93
CA PHE A 135 -11.19 11.32 -7.42
C PHE A 135 -11.62 12.23 -6.25
N GLY A 136 -12.77 12.92 -6.36
CA GLY A 136 -13.30 13.73 -5.26
C GLY A 136 -13.62 12.90 -4.00
N ARG A 137 -14.15 11.68 -4.15
CA ARG A 137 -14.34 10.74 -3.02
C ARG A 137 -13.00 10.32 -2.40
N ALA A 138 -12.00 10.03 -3.22
CA ALA A 138 -10.67 9.64 -2.78
C ALA A 138 -9.95 10.75 -2.01
N LEU A 139 -10.10 12.02 -2.42
CA LEU A 139 -9.53 13.16 -1.68
C LEU A 139 -10.13 13.28 -0.27
N ARG A 140 -11.44 13.02 -0.10
CA ARG A 140 -12.07 12.98 1.23
C ARG A 140 -11.58 11.77 2.03
N ALA A 141 -11.45 10.60 1.40
CA ALA A 141 -10.89 9.42 2.03
C ALA A 141 -9.45 9.65 2.54
N LYS A 142 -8.60 10.36 1.77
CA LYS A 142 -7.24 10.77 2.20
C LYS A 142 -7.28 11.57 3.51
N LYS A 143 -8.21 12.52 3.65
CA LYS A 143 -8.37 13.33 4.86
C LYS A 143 -8.83 12.49 6.06
N VAL A 144 -9.81 11.61 5.87
CA VAL A 144 -10.29 10.70 6.93
C VAL A 144 -9.16 9.76 7.37
N ARG A 145 -8.39 9.19 6.44
CA ARG A 145 -7.22 8.35 6.76
C ARG A 145 -6.25 9.06 7.71
N HIS A 146 -5.94 10.32 7.42
CA HIS A 146 -5.00 11.09 8.23
C HIS A 146 -5.54 11.30 9.66
N GLN A 147 -6.83 11.61 9.81
CA GLN A 147 -7.47 11.78 11.12
C GLN A 147 -7.51 10.49 11.93
N VAL A 148 -7.77 9.34 11.29
CA VAL A 148 -7.84 8.03 11.97
C VAL A 148 -6.45 7.57 12.43
N LEU A 149 -5.41 7.77 11.61
CA LEU A 149 -4.06 7.32 11.93
C LEU A 149 -3.29 8.28 12.84
N PHE A 150 -3.61 9.58 12.79
CA PHE A 150 -2.93 10.63 13.55
C PHE A 150 -3.97 11.54 14.22
N PRO A 151 -4.69 11.04 15.25
CA PRO A 151 -5.62 11.88 16.01
C PRO A 151 -4.82 12.98 16.74
N THR A 152 -5.26 14.22 16.55
CA THR A 152 -4.67 15.42 17.18
C THR A 152 -5.24 15.64 18.57
#